data_AF-A0A1T4NC00-F1
#
_entry.id   AF-A0A1T4NC00-F1
#
_cell.length_a   1.000
_cell.length_b   1.000
_cell.length_c   1.000
_cell.angle_alpha   90.00
_cell.angle_beta   90.00
_cell.angle_gamma   90.00
#
_symmetry.space_group_name_H-M   'P 1'
#
loop_
_entity.id
_entity.type
_entity.pdbx_description
1 polymer ?
#
loop_
_entity_poly.entity_id
_entity_poly.type
_entity_poly.pdbx_seq_one_letter_code
_entity_poly.pdbx_strand_id
1 'polypeptide(L)'
;MTQTVKIVTDLNNFERIVLAHKDAQGIVHIAHSFFYNGRDGSEYLLFLYKDALPKGNFVEGWNYLDENSVNTTIVGVHDHSVAVEDFLACWDPSKTMNDIQFYQVRDFSEVDDMYDKIKIEPNQVVAFGIIK
;
A
#
# COMPACT_ATOMS: atom_id res chain seq x y z
N MET A 1 -7.74 -3.70 -20.04
CA MET A 1 -6.68 -4.72 -20.11
C MET A 1 -5.84 -4.51 -18.85
N THR A 2 -5.96 -5.38 -17.84
CA THR A 2 -5.28 -5.19 -16.55
C THR A 2 -3.85 -5.69 -16.69
N GLN A 3 -2.86 -4.79 -16.66
CA GLN A 3 -1.46 -5.21 -16.64
C GLN A 3 -1.09 -5.62 -15.22
N THR A 4 -1.15 -6.92 -14.96
CA THR A 4 -0.49 -7.53 -13.80
C THR A 4 1.00 -7.57 -14.08
N VAL A 5 1.79 -6.71 -13.43
CA VAL A 5 3.24 -6.75 -13.53
C VAL A 5 3.77 -7.63 -12.40
N LYS A 6 4.10 -8.88 -12.72
CA LYS A 6 4.62 -9.82 -11.73
C LYS A 6 6.09 -9.58 -11.36
N ILE A 7 6.75 -8.60 -11.99
CA ILE A 7 8.15 -8.24 -11.74
C ILE A 7 8.28 -6.73 -11.94
N VAL A 8 8.10 -5.95 -10.87
CA VAL A 8 8.52 -4.54 -10.89
C VAL A 8 9.99 -4.52 -10.52
N THR A 9 10.86 -4.31 -11.50
CA THR A 9 12.32 -4.23 -11.29
C THR A 9 12.77 -2.94 -10.59
N ASP A 10 11.93 -1.90 -10.57
CA ASP A 10 12.21 -0.66 -9.85
C ASP A 10 10.91 0.03 -9.42
N LEU A 11 10.66 0.07 -8.11
CA LEU A 11 9.49 0.69 -7.49
C LEU A 11 9.49 2.23 -7.60
N ASN A 12 10.63 2.86 -7.88
CA ASN A 12 10.75 4.31 -8.05
C ASN A 12 10.07 4.84 -9.33
N ASN A 13 9.58 3.94 -10.18
CA ASN A 13 8.72 4.29 -11.32
C ASN A 13 7.31 4.68 -10.89
N PHE A 14 6.89 4.29 -9.69
CA PHE A 14 5.63 4.73 -9.12
C PHE A 14 5.80 6.10 -8.46
N GLU A 15 4.79 6.96 -8.62
CA GLU A 15 4.67 8.20 -7.84
C GLU A 15 4.21 7.89 -6.41
N ARG A 16 3.35 6.87 -6.28
CA ARG A 16 2.77 6.43 -5.03
C ARG A 16 2.54 4.93 -5.04
N ILE A 17 2.73 4.30 -3.89
CA ILE A 17 2.35 2.91 -3.67
C ILE A 17 1.31 2.85 -2.54
N VAL A 18 0.20 2.17 -2.80
CA VAL A 18 -0.81 1.83 -1.80
C VAL A 18 -0.73 0.34 -1.53
N LEU A 19 -0.64 -0.06 -0.27
CA LEU A 19 -0.51 -1.43 0.18
C LEU A 19 -1.78 -1.85 0.91
N ALA A 20 -2.22 -3.09 0.67
CA ALA A 20 -3.32 -3.70 1.40
C ALA A 20 -2.96 -5.13 1.79
N HIS A 21 -3.10 -5.44 3.07
CA HIS A 21 -2.99 -6.78 3.63
C HIS A 21 -4.35 -7.20 4.19
N LYS A 22 -4.82 -8.37 3.79
CA LYS A 22 -5.97 -9.00 4.44
C LYS A 22 -5.48 -10.15 5.30
N ASP A 23 -5.69 -10.05 6.61
CA ASP A 23 -5.25 -11.08 7.55
C ASP A 23 -6.12 -12.36 7.47
N ALA A 24 -5.79 -13.36 8.28
CA ALA A 24 -6.53 -14.62 8.36
C ALA A 24 -8.00 -14.45 8.82
N GLN A 25 -8.30 -13.38 9.55
CA GLN A 25 -9.63 -13.05 10.06
C GLN A 25 -10.43 -12.20 9.06
N GLY A 26 -9.83 -11.82 7.94
CA GLY A 26 -10.43 -10.98 6.92
C GLY A 26 -10.41 -9.48 7.26
N ILE A 27 -9.63 -9.08 8.26
CA ILE A 27 -9.38 -7.67 8.59
C ILE A 27 -8.35 -7.14 7.60
N VAL A 28 -8.60 -5.93 7.10
CA VAL A 28 -7.74 -5.30 6.11
C VAL A 28 -6.94 -4.19 6.78
N HIS A 29 -5.63 -4.24 6.61
CA HIS A 29 -4.70 -3.19 7.02
C HIS A 29 -4.07 -2.57 5.79
N ILE A 30 -3.92 -1.24 5.80
CA ILE A 30 -3.40 -0.50 4.66
C ILE A 30 -2.21 0.37 5.05
N ALA A 31 -1.42 0.72 4.05
CA ALA A 31 -0.44 1.78 4.11
C ALA A 31 -0.35 2.46 2.75
N HIS A 32 0.23 3.65 2.71
CA HIS A 32 0.61 4.24 1.45
C HIS A 32 1.92 5.01 1.58
N SER A 33 2.65 5.12 0.47
CA SER A 33 3.87 5.90 0.39
C SER A 33 3.92 6.74 -0.87
N PHE A 34 4.49 7.94 -0.79
CA PHE A 34 4.66 8.84 -1.93
C PHE A 34 5.94 9.67 -1.81
N PHE A 35 6.46 10.12 -2.94
CA PHE A 35 7.60 11.02 -2.97
C PHE A 35 7.22 12.39 -2.40
N TYR A 36 7.99 12.90 -1.43
CA TYR A 36 7.74 14.22 -0.82
C TYR A 36 8.97 15.14 -0.78
N ASN A 37 10.08 14.71 -1.39
CA ASN A 37 11.32 15.48 -1.49
C ASN A 37 11.88 15.91 -0.11
N GLY A 38 11.85 15.00 0.87
CA GLY A 38 12.46 15.24 2.17
C GLY A 38 13.99 15.27 2.12
N ARG A 39 14.62 15.47 3.28
CA ARG A 39 16.07 15.63 3.42
C ARG A 39 16.70 14.38 4.03
N ASP A 40 18.01 14.26 3.92
CA ASP A 40 18.83 13.29 4.66
C ASP A 40 18.38 11.82 4.48
N GLY A 41 18.07 11.44 3.24
CA GLY A 41 17.65 10.07 2.90
C GLY A 41 16.19 9.74 3.24
N SER A 42 15.34 10.75 3.45
CA SER A 42 13.88 10.61 3.60
C SER A 42 13.18 11.21 2.39
N GLU A 43 13.36 10.64 1.20
CA GLU A 43 12.80 11.20 -0.04
C GLU A 43 11.31 10.87 -0.20
N TYR A 44 10.86 9.81 0.49
CA TYR A 44 9.49 9.30 0.47
C TYR A 44 8.91 9.28 1.88
N LEU A 45 7.59 9.43 1.98
CA LEU A 45 6.87 9.41 3.23
C LEU A 45 5.97 8.17 3.26
N LEU A 46 6.13 7.32 4.28
CA LEU A 46 5.24 6.19 4.57
C LEU A 46 4.19 6.63 5.58
N PHE A 47 2.93 6.35 5.26
CA PHE A 47 1.78 6.37 6.17
C PHE A 47 1.36 4.93 6.45
N LEU A 48 1.53 4.49 7.69
CA LEU A 48 1.17 3.16 8.16
C LEU A 48 0.00 3.26 9.15
N TYR A 49 -1.19 2.83 8.72
CA TYR A 49 -2.38 2.85 9.56
C TYR A 49 -2.42 1.57 10.41
N LYS A 50 -2.47 1.74 11.74
CA LYS A 50 -2.61 0.60 12.68
C LYS A 50 -4.05 0.16 12.87
N ASP A 51 -5.00 1.07 12.63
CA ASP A 51 -6.42 0.75 12.65
C ASP A 51 -6.82 -0.03 11.39
N ALA A 52 -7.82 -0.90 11.52
CA ALA A 52 -8.36 -1.65 10.40
C ALA A 52 -9.07 -0.73 9.41
N LEU A 53 -8.95 -1.02 8.12
CA LEU A 53 -9.74 -0.39 7.08
C LEU A 53 -11.23 -0.65 7.37
N PRO A 54 -12.07 0.39 7.49
CA PRO A 54 -13.51 0.23 7.63
C PRO A 54 -14.11 -0.61 6.51
N LYS A 55 -15.13 -1.40 6.82
CA LYS A 55 -15.84 -2.20 5.81
C LYS A 55 -16.57 -1.27 4.85
N GLY A 56 -16.43 -1.50 3.55
CA GLY A 56 -17.08 -0.72 2.51
C GLY A 56 -16.15 -0.47 1.34
N ASN A 57 -16.34 0.70 0.71
CA ASN A 57 -15.49 1.20 -0.37
C ASN A 57 -14.05 1.42 0.14
N PHE A 58 -13.05 1.06 -0.67
CA PHE A 58 -11.64 1.09 -0.23
C PHE A 58 -11.17 2.52 0.02
N VAL A 59 -11.46 3.42 -0.92
CA VAL A 59 -11.02 4.83 -0.86
C VAL A 59 -11.77 5.58 0.23
N GLU A 60 -13.07 5.35 0.42
CA GLU A 60 -13.80 5.95 1.54
C GLU A 60 -13.27 5.47 2.90
N GLY A 61 -12.97 4.17 3.02
CA GLY A 61 -12.37 3.61 4.23
C GLY A 61 -10.98 4.20 4.49
N TRP A 62 -10.19 4.41 3.46
CA TRP A 62 -8.89 5.07 3.57
C TRP A 62 -9.04 6.54 3.99
N ASN A 63 -9.91 7.32 3.34
CA ASN A 63 -10.18 8.71 3.73
C ASN A 63 -10.63 8.83 5.20
N TYR A 64 -11.47 7.89 5.65
CA TYR A 64 -11.86 7.82 7.05
C TYR A 64 -10.64 7.62 7.97
N LEU A 65 -9.71 6.74 7.61
CA LEU A 65 -8.49 6.54 8.39
C LEU A 65 -7.61 7.79 8.41
N ASP A 66 -7.46 8.49 7.29
CA ASP A 66 -6.72 9.76 7.23
C ASP A 66 -7.29 10.83 8.16
N GLU A 67 -8.62 10.90 8.26
CA GLU A 67 -9.29 11.91 9.06
C GLU A 67 -9.41 11.53 10.56
N ASN A 68 -9.47 10.24 10.87
CA ASN A 68 -9.91 9.76 12.19
C ASN A 68 -8.93 8.82 12.90
N SER A 69 -7.96 8.23 12.21
CA SER A 69 -7.01 7.30 12.83
C SER A 69 -5.93 8.05 13.60
N VAL A 70 -6.03 8.01 14.93
CA VAL A 70 -4.99 8.52 15.84
C VAL A 70 -3.78 7.57 15.94
N ASN A 71 -3.89 6.37 15.38
CA ASN A 71 -2.86 5.33 15.43
C ASN A 71 -2.06 5.24 14.12
N THR A 72 -1.99 6.32 13.35
CA THR A 72 -1.18 6.38 12.12
C THR A 72 0.28 6.66 12.44
N THR A 73 1.17 5.83 11.94
CA THR A 73 2.62 6.03 12.03
C THR A 73 3.12 6.63 10.72
N ILE A 74 3.78 7.80 10.80
CA ILE A 74 4.31 8.51 9.63
C ILE A 74 5.84 8.50 9.73
N VAL A 75 6.52 7.95 8.72
CA VAL A 75 7.97 7.77 8.72
C VAL A 75 8.55 8.19 7.38
N GLY A 76 9.62 8.99 7.42
CA GLY A 76 10.43 9.29 6.23
C GLY A 76 11.29 8.09 5.87
N VAL A 77 11.28 7.69 4.61
CA VAL A 77 12.02 6.54 4.08
C VAL A 77 12.77 6.92 2.81
N HIS A 78 13.84 6.17 2.53
CA HIS A 78 14.73 6.45 1.40
C HIS A 78 14.07 6.19 0.05
N ASP A 79 13.28 5.13 -0.06
CA ASP A 79 12.58 4.76 -1.28
C ASP A 79 11.33 3.93 -0.97
N HIS A 80 10.57 3.65 -2.02
CA HIS A 80 9.36 2.83 -1.95
C HIS A 80 9.61 1.40 -1.47
N SER A 81 10.81 0.83 -1.67
CA SER A 81 11.08 -0.54 -1.23
C SER A 81 11.11 -0.64 0.30
N VAL A 82 11.73 0.34 0.97
CA VAL A 82 11.72 0.44 2.44
C VAL A 82 10.29 0.59 2.97
N ALA A 83 9.45 1.41 2.32
CA ALA A 83 8.04 1.53 2.70
C ALA A 83 7.27 0.20 2.63
N VAL A 84 7.53 -0.59 1.59
CA VAL A 84 6.92 -1.92 1.41
C VAL A 84 7.43 -2.90 2.48
N GLU A 85 8.74 -2.91 2.74
CA GLU A 85 9.35 -3.76 3.75
C GLU A 85 8.84 -3.46 5.17
N ASP A 86 8.72 -2.18 5.54
CA ASP A 86 8.17 -1.76 6.83
C ASP A 86 6.71 -2.20 7.01
N PHE A 87 5.91 -2.11 5.94
CA PHE A 87 4.54 -2.60 5.94
C PHE A 87 4.47 -4.11 6.16
N LEU A 88 5.29 -4.88 5.44
CA LEU A 88 5.36 -6.33 5.58
C LEU A 88 5.84 -6.72 6.97
N ALA A 89 6.88 -6.07 7.50
CA ALA A 89 7.37 -6.33 8.85
C ALA A 89 6.29 -6.11 9.92
N CYS A 90 5.36 -5.19 9.69
CA CYS A 90 4.25 -4.91 10.60
C CYS A 90 3.11 -5.94 10.49
N TRP A 91 2.73 -6.33 9.28
CA TRP A 91 1.46 -7.02 9.05
C TRP A 91 1.59 -8.45 8.56
N ASP A 92 2.67 -8.79 7.85
CA ASP A 92 2.97 -10.15 7.42
C ASP A 92 4.49 -10.36 7.27
N PRO A 93 5.23 -10.49 8.40
CA PRO A 93 6.69 -10.59 8.39
C PRO A 93 7.21 -11.89 7.76
N SER A 94 6.32 -12.80 7.36
CA SER A 94 6.69 -14.03 6.65
C SER A 94 6.94 -13.80 5.15
N LYS A 95 6.51 -12.65 4.61
CA LYS A 95 6.63 -12.30 3.20
C LYS A 95 7.76 -11.31 2.95
N THR A 96 8.26 -11.36 1.74
CA THR A 96 9.16 -10.37 1.15
C THR A 96 8.45 -9.64 0.00
N MET A 97 9.06 -8.56 -0.50
CA MET A 97 8.55 -7.85 -1.67
C MET A 97 8.39 -8.74 -2.92
N ASN A 98 9.16 -9.83 -3.03
CA ASN A 98 9.04 -10.78 -4.14
C ASN A 98 7.78 -11.66 -4.05
N ASP A 99 7.15 -11.71 -2.88
CA ASP A 99 5.95 -12.52 -2.61
C ASP A 99 4.66 -11.74 -2.85
N ILE A 100 4.72 -10.42 -3.07
CA ILE A 100 3.55 -9.56 -3.24
C ILE A 100 3.30 -9.21 -4.71
N GLN A 101 2.03 -9.07 -5.05
CA GLN A 101 1.61 -8.71 -6.40
C GLN A 101 1.44 -7.20 -6.52
N PHE A 102 2.11 -6.62 -7.51
CA PHE A 102 1.98 -5.20 -7.87
C PHE A 102 1.00 -5.04 -9.03
N TYR A 103 -0.01 -4.21 -8.82
CA TYR A 103 -0.97 -3.78 -9.82
C TYR A 103 -0.66 -2.34 -10.19
N GLN A 104 -0.38 -2.11 -11.47
CA GLN A 104 -0.19 -0.76 -11.98
C GLN A 104 -1.54 -0.10 -12.19
N VAL A 105 -1.71 1.09 -11.64
CA VAL A 105 -2.94 1.90 -11.72
C VAL A 105 -2.60 3.34 -12.10
N ARG A 106 -3.56 4.07 -12.66
CA ARG A 106 -3.38 5.46 -13.11
C ARG A 106 -3.62 6.48 -12.01
N ASP A 107 -4.57 6.23 -11.11
CA ASP A 107 -4.95 7.14 -10.05
C ASP A 107 -5.75 6.41 -8.95
N PHE A 108 -6.24 7.15 -7.96
CA PHE A 108 -7.02 6.61 -6.83
C PHE A 108 -8.33 5.95 -7.26
N SER A 109 -8.96 6.40 -8.35
CA SER A 109 -10.20 5.80 -8.82
C SER A 109 -9.97 4.36 -9.29
N GLU A 110 -8.82 4.10 -9.92
CA GLU A 110 -8.45 2.75 -10.34
C GLU A 110 -8.03 1.84 -9.19
N VAL A 111 -7.59 2.39 -8.05
CA VAL A 111 -7.27 1.58 -6.85
C VAL A 111 -8.52 0.87 -6.35
N ASP A 112 -9.62 1.61 -6.19
CA ASP A 112 -10.90 1.07 -5.71
C ASP A 112 -11.46 0.02 -6.69
N ASP A 113 -11.47 0.38 -7.98
CA ASP A 113 -11.86 -0.46 -9.09
C ASP A 113 -11.05 -1.76 -9.16
N MET A 114 -9.75 -1.71 -8.84
CA MET A 114 -8.87 -2.87 -8.83
C MET A 114 -9.09 -3.71 -7.58
N TYR A 115 -9.20 -3.07 -6.42
CA TYR A 115 -9.41 -3.72 -5.13
C TYR A 115 -10.66 -4.61 -5.14
N ASP A 116 -11.76 -4.10 -5.71
CA ASP A 116 -13.02 -4.84 -5.87
C ASP A 116 -12.89 -6.01 -6.86
N LYS A 117 -12.09 -5.86 -7.91
CA LYS A 117 -11.90 -6.90 -8.94
C LYS A 117 -11.01 -8.05 -8.45
N ILE A 118 -9.93 -7.74 -7.76
CA ILE A 118 -8.92 -8.76 -7.39
C ILE A 118 -9.35 -9.59 -6.18
N LYS A 119 -10.26 -9.07 -5.35
CA LYS A 119 -10.79 -9.74 -4.14
C LYS A 119 -9.69 -10.41 -3.32
N ILE A 120 -8.92 -9.61 -2.59
CA ILE A 120 -7.80 -10.08 -1.77
C ILE A 120 -8.24 -11.26 -0.89
N GLU A 121 -7.50 -12.36 -0.97
CA GLU A 121 -7.68 -13.58 -0.20
C GLU A 121 -7.07 -13.43 1.21
N PRO A 122 -7.50 -14.23 2.21
CA PRO A 122 -6.88 -14.21 3.53
C PRO A 122 -5.37 -14.51 3.48
N ASN A 123 -4.59 -13.78 4.28
CA ASN A 123 -3.11 -13.78 4.32
C ASN A 123 -2.44 -13.35 3.00
N GLN A 124 -3.12 -12.52 2.22
CA GLN A 124 -2.59 -11.97 0.99
C GLN A 124 -2.26 -10.48 1.17
N VAL A 125 -1.11 -10.09 0.61
CA VAL A 125 -0.68 -8.71 0.48
C VAL A 125 -0.64 -8.35 -0.99
N VAL A 126 -1.15 -7.18 -1.33
CA VAL A 126 -1.09 -6.60 -2.67
C VAL A 126 -0.64 -5.15 -2.60
N ALA A 127 -0.06 -4.69 -3.70
CA ALA A 127 0.37 -3.31 -3.88
C ALA A 127 -0.28 -2.72 -5.12
N PHE A 128 -0.71 -1.47 -5.03
CA PHE A 128 -1.18 -0.65 -6.15
C PHE A 128 -0.15 0.45 -6.40
N GLY A 129 0.58 0.35 -7.50
CA GLY A 129 1.55 1.35 -7.91
C GLY A 129 0.90 2.37 -8.84
N ILE A 130 0.74 3.60 -8.38
CA ILE A 130 0.24 4.72 -9.17
C ILE A 130 1.41 5.27 -9.99
N ILE A 131 1.26 5.25 -11.31
CA ILE A 131 2.28 5.75 -12.24
C ILE A 131 2.28 7.28 -12.32
N LYS A 132 3.45 7.82 -12.66
CA LYS A 132 3.65 9.24 -12.99
C LYS A 132 2.93 9.66 -14.27
#